data_AF-A0A402AIZ8-F1
#
_entry.id   AF-A0A402AIZ8-F1
#
_cell.length_a   1.000
_cell.length_b   1.000
_cell.length_c   1.000
_cell.angle_alpha   90.00
_cell.angle_beta   90.00
_cell.angle_gamma   90.00
#
_symmetry.space_group_name_H-M   'P 1'
#
loop_
_entity.id
_entity.type
_entity.pdbx_description
1 polymer ?
#
loop_
_entity_poly.entity_id
_entity_poly.type
_entity_poly.pdbx_seq_one_letter_code
_entity_poly.pdbx_strand_id
1 'polypeptide(L)'
;MAQHIRPTTRSDFSKGILMGRQAVDQTTVQDVRENPWNFTEGVFDTYDPSFTEELRAGYVVGYLSEVFGLSQQENPGAFTAHQGL
;
A
#
# COMPACT_ATOMS: atom_id res chain seq x y z
N MET A 1 6.96 36.32 22.30
CA MET A 1 6.98 36.09 20.84
C MET A 1 6.37 34.71 20.60
N ALA A 2 5.13 34.64 20.13
CA ALA A 2 4.46 33.37 19.87
C ALA A 2 5.11 32.72 18.65
N GLN A 3 5.67 31.53 18.83
CA GLN A 3 6.20 30.73 17.73
C GLN A 3 4.99 30.25 16.92
N HIS A 4 4.80 30.81 15.73
CA HIS A 4 3.85 30.29 14.75
C HIS A 4 4.35 28.93 14.29
N ILE A 5 3.87 27.86 14.94
CA ILE A 5 4.00 26.51 14.42
C ILE A 5 3.15 26.50 13.15
N ARG A 6 3.81 26.59 11.97
CA ARG A 6 3.11 26.37 10.70
C ARG A 6 2.53 24.96 10.76
N PRO A 7 1.23 24.75 10.52
CA PRO A 7 0.71 23.40 10.37
C PRO A 7 1.54 22.73 9.28
N THR A 8 2.29 21.70 9.63
CA THR A 8 2.85 20.81 8.62
C THR A 8 1.66 20.21 7.90
N THR A 9 1.47 20.58 6.63
CA THR A 9 0.48 19.95 5.76
C THR A 9 0.77 18.45 5.81
N ARG A 10 -0.03 17.70 6.58
CA ARG A 10 0.09 16.25 6.64
C ARG A 10 -0.34 15.76 5.27
N SER A 11 0.59 15.15 4.53
CA SER A 11 0.28 14.50 3.27
C SER A 11 -0.80 13.44 3.51
N ASP A 12 -1.89 13.53 2.75
CA ASP A 12 -2.96 12.54 2.82
C ASP A 12 -2.54 11.21 2.16
N PHE A 13 -1.40 11.19 1.48
CA PHE A 13 -0.82 10.01 0.86
C PHE A 13 -0.55 8.91 1.88
N SER A 14 0.08 9.24 3.01
CA SER A 14 0.40 8.26 4.06
C SER A 14 -0.87 7.66 4.69
N LYS A 15 -1.93 8.48 4.80
CA LYS A 15 -3.25 8.01 5.24
C LYS A 15 -3.83 7.05 4.20
N GLY A 16 -3.73 7.40 2.92
CA GLY A 16 -4.07 6.52 1.81
C GLY A 16 -3.37 5.17 1.90
N ILE A 17 -2.05 5.13 2.09
CA ILE A 17 -1.28 3.88 2.23
C ILE A 17 -1.86 2.99 3.34
N LEU A 18 -2.13 3.57 4.51
CA LEU A 18 -2.68 2.82 5.63
C LEU A 18 -4.04 2.22 5.29
N MET A 19 -4.93 3.01 4.68
CA MET A 19 -6.26 2.56 4.24
C MET A 19 -6.15 1.45 3.19
N GLY A 20 -5.26 1.59 2.21
CA GLY A 20 -5.05 0.60 1.15
C GLY A 20 -4.59 -0.74 1.69
N ARG A 21 -3.65 -0.76 2.65
CA ARG A 21 -3.21 -2.00 3.32
C ARG A 21 -4.33 -2.67 4.11
N GLN A 22 -5.16 -1.88 4.79
CA GLN A 22 -6.26 -2.40 5.60
C GLN A 22 -7.44 -2.94 4.78
N ALA A 23 -7.55 -2.54 3.51
CA ALA A 23 -8.58 -3.03 2.59
C ALA A 23 -8.29 -4.42 2.02
N VAL A 24 -7.08 -4.94 2.19
CA VAL A 24 -6.66 -6.23 1.65
C VAL A 24 -6.71 -7.27 2.77
N ASP A 25 -7.58 -8.27 2.61
CA ASP A 25 -7.58 -9.49 3.42
C ASP A 25 -7.01 -10.68 2.63
N GLN A 26 -6.91 -11.86 3.26
CA GLN A 26 -6.36 -13.05 2.60
C GLN A 26 -7.17 -13.52 1.39
N THR A 27 -8.49 -13.29 1.38
CA THR A 27 -9.37 -13.64 0.27
C THR A 27 -9.12 -12.71 -0.91
N THR A 28 -9.06 -11.40 -0.65
CA THR A 28 -8.70 -10.38 -1.65
C THR A 28 -7.35 -10.66 -2.32
N VAL A 29 -6.35 -11.14 -1.56
CA VAL A 29 -5.05 -11.52 -2.14
C VAL A 29 -5.20 -12.69 -3.12
N GLN A 30 -5.98 -13.71 -2.76
CA GLN A 30 -6.22 -14.86 -3.65
C GLN A 30 -6.98 -14.43 -4.91
N ASP A 31 -8.05 -13.66 -4.74
CA ASP A 31 -8.90 -13.20 -5.84
C ASP A 31 -8.13 -12.33 -6.84
N VAL A 32 -7.26 -11.44 -6.38
CA VAL A 32 -6.43 -10.60 -7.27
C VAL A 32 -5.30 -11.42 -7.92
N ARG A 33 -4.77 -12.44 -7.24
CA ARG A 33 -3.76 -13.34 -7.83
C ARG A 33 -4.36 -14.21 -8.95
N GLU A 34 -5.58 -14.71 -8.74
CA GLU A 34 -6.28 -15.52 -9.73
C GLU A 34 -6.82 -14.66 -10.88
N ASN A 35 -7.26 -13.43 -10.59
CA ASN A 35 -7.71 -12.47 -11.60
C ASN A 35 -7.30 -11.02 -11.26
N PRO A 36 -6.18 -10.53 -11.83
CA PRO A 36 -5.72 -9.16 -11.61
C PRO A 36 -6.70 -8.06 -12.02
N TRP A 37 -7.71 -8.36 -12.86
CA TRP A 37 -8.75 -7.41 -13.25
C TRP A 37 -9.65 -6.99 -12.06
N ASN A 38 -9.82 -7.88 -11.08
CA ASN A 38 -10.60 -7.61 -9.88
C ASN A 38 -10.04 -6.41 -9.08
N PHE A 39 -8.72 -6.17 -9.16
CA PHE A 39 -8.09 -4.98 -8.60
C PHE A 39 -8.55 -3.71 -9.33
N THR A 40 -8.51 -3.70 -10.66
CA THR A 40 -8.85 -2.50 -11.43
C THR A 40 -10.32 -2.10 -11.25
N GLU A 41 -11.25 -3.05 -11.19
CA GLU A 41 -12.65 -2.72 -10.92
C GLU A 41 -12.84 -2.18 -9.50
N GLY A 42 -12.27 -2.85 -8.49
CA GLY A 42 -12.44 -2.43 -7.09
C GLY A 42 -11.75 -1.10 -6.72
N VAL A 43 -10.60 -0.80 -7.32
CA VAL A 43 -9.82 0.40 -6.96
C VAL A 43 -10.42 1.68 -7.57
N PHE A 44 -11.03 1.59 -8.75
CA PHE A 44 -11.64 2.74 -9.42
C PHE A 44 -13.10 2.97 -8.99
N ASP A 45 -13.79 1.94 -8.49
CA ASP A 45 -15.13 2.09 -7.90
C ASP A 45 -15.13 2.88 -6.58
N THR A 46 -13.96 3.06 -5.94
CA THR A 46 -13.80 3.95 -4.78
C THR A 46 -13.73 5.44 -5.15
N TYR A 47 -14.43 5.87 -6.21
CA TYR A 47 -14.56 7.28 -6.56
C TYR A 47 -15.47 8.01 -5.57
N ASP A 48 -15.04 8.06 -4.31
CA ASP A 48 -15.59 8.92 -3.29
C ASP A 48 -15.08 10.35 -3.56
N PRO A 49 -15.98 11.31 -3.88
CA PRO A 49 -15.59 12.69 -4.15
C PRO A 49 -15.00 13.40 -2.94
N SER A 50 -15.13 12.83 -1.73
CA SER A 50 -14.49 13.35 -0.52
C SER A 50 -13.00 13.03 -0.41
N PHE A 51 -12.47 12.11 -1.24
CA PHE A 51 -11.06 11.77 -1.26
C PHE A 51 -10.27 12.67 -2.21
N THR A 52 -9.12 13.13 -1.73
CA THR A 52 -8.14 13.84 -2.56
C THR A 52 -7.43 12.85 -3.49
N GLU A 53 -6.93 13.34 -4.63
CA GLU A 53 -6.09 12.51 -5.53
C GLU A 53 -4.85 11.96 -4.82
N GLU A 54 -4.29 12.73 -3.89
CA GLU A 54 -3.15 12.30 -3.08
C GLU A 54 -3.52 11.10 -2.18
N LEU A 55 -4.69 11.14 -1.54
CA LEU A 55 -5.19 10.02 -0.74
C LEU A 55 -5.47 8.78 -1.60
N ARG A 56 -6.09 8.96 -2.77
CA ARG A 56 -6.35 7.87 -3.73
C ARG A 56 -5.07 7.20 -4.20
N ALA A 57 -4.06 8.00 -4.56
CA ALA A 57 -2.75 7.48 -4.95
C ALA A 57 -2.11 6.65 -3.82
N GLY A 58 -2.19 7.14 -2.58
CA GLY A 58 -1.71 6.40 -1.41
C GLY A 58 -2.45 5.08 -1.21
N TYR A 59 -3.78 5.09 -1.34
CA TYR A 59 -4.63 3.89 -1.23
C TYR A 59 -4.22 2.81 -2.24
N VAL A 60 -4.06 3.18 -3.51
CA VAL A 60 -3.60 2.27 -4.57
C VAL A 60 -2.25 1.65 -4.20
N VAL A 61 -1.28 2.46 -3.78
CA VAL A 61 0.06 1.98 -3.40
C VAL A 61 0.00 1.05 -2.19
N GLY A 62 -0.78 1.38 -1.16
CA GLY A 62 -0.96 0.58 0.03
C GLY A 62 -1.55 -0.80 -0.28
N TYR A 63 -2.62 -0.83 -1.07
CA TYR A 63 -3.31 -2.05 -1.50
C TYR A 63 -2.38 -2.95 -2.30
N LEU A 64 -1.72 -2.40 -3.33
CA LEU A 64 -0.79 -3.16 -4.18
C LEU A 64 0.39 -3.70 -3.39
N SER A 65 0.88 -2.95 -2.40
CA SER A 65 1.98 -3.41 -1.55
C SER A 65 1.61 -4.65 -0.75
N GLU A 66 0.37 -4.73 -0.25
CA GLU A 66 -0.13 -5.87 0.52
C GLU A 66 -0.39 -7.08 -0.40
N VAL A 67 -1.05 -6.88 -1.55
CA VAL A 67 -1.33 -7.95 -2.52
C VAL A 67 -0.07 -8.61 -3.06
N PHE A 68 0.93 -7.80 -3.42
CA PHE A 68 2.18 -8.30 -3.99
C PHE A 68 3.26 -8.60 -2.94
N GLY A 69 2.96 -8.42 -1.65
CA GLY A 69 3.93 -8.65 -0.58
C GLY A 69 5.17 -7.75 -0.69
N LEU A 70 5.03 -6.54 -1.25
CA LEU A 70 6.11 -5.54 -1.30
C LEU A 70 6.42 -4.98 0.10
N SER A 71 5.68 -5.39 1.13
CA SER A 71 6.09 -5.28 2.52
C SER A 71 7.32 -6.16 2.76
N GLN A 72 8.50 -5.63 2.39
CA GLN A 72 9.82 -6.04 2.88
C GLN A 72 9.88 -7.52 3.24
N GLN A 73 10.11 -8.37 2.24
CA GLN A 73 10.93 -9.55 2.48
C GLN A 73 12.32 -9.01 2.86
N GLU A 74 12.48 -8.55 4.10
CA GLU A 74 13.75 -8.68 4.80
C GLU A 74 14.09 -10.16 4.65
N ASN A 75 15.02 -10.43 3.75
CA ASN A 75 15.57 -11.75 3.55
C ASN A 75 16.91 -11.77 4.29
N PRO A 76 16.95 -11.91 5.64
CA PRO A 76 18.21 -12.03 6.37
C PRO A 76 18.93 -13.37 6.09
N GLY A 77 18.42 -14.21 5.18
CA GLY A 77 18.93 -15.56 4.93
C GLY A 77 19.67 -15.80 3.61
N ALA A 78 19.71 -14.84 2.68
CA ALA A 78 20.29 -15.06 1.36
C ALA A 78 21.83 -14.85 1.33
N PHE A 79 22.57 -15.53 2.21
CA PHE A 79 24.03 -15.73 2.05
C PHE A 79 24.51 -16.98 2.81
N THR A 80 23.98 -18.16 2.48
CA THR A 80 24.73 -19.40 2.74
C THR A 80 25.60 -19.64 1.51
N ALA A 81 26.83 -19.12 1.57
CA ALA A 81 27.84 -19.44 0.58
C ALA A 81 28.06 -20.96 0.57
N HIS A 82 27.81 -21.59 -0.59
CA HIS A 82 28.35 -22.90 -0.90
C HIS A 82 29.89 -22.80 -0.88
N GLN A 83 30.52 -23.18 0.23
CA GLN A 83 31.87 -23.69 0.19
C GLN A 83 31.77 -25.21 0.26
N GLY A 84 32.03 -25.82 -0.90
CA GLY A 84 32.16 -27.25 -1.05
C GLY A 84 33.31 -27.80 -0.20
N LEU A 85 33.12 -29.07 0.14
CA LEU A 85 34.14 -30.00 0.63
C LEU A 85 35.30 -30.12 -0.35
#